data_AF-X0U8M2-F1
#
_entry.id   AF-X0U8M2-F1
#
_cell.length_a   1.000
_cell.length_b   1.000
_cell.length_c   1.000
_cell.angle_alpha   90.00
_cell.angle_beta   90.00
_cell.angle_gamma   90.00
#
_symmetry.space_group_name_H-M   'P 1'
#
loop_
_entity.id
_entity.type
_entity.pdbx_description
1 polymer ?
#
loop_
_entity_poly.entity_id
_entity_poly.type
_entity_poly.pdbx_seq_one_letter_code
_entity_poly.pdbx_strand_id
1 'polypeptide(L)'
;STIQQPLFTHGDFIHKEDDTKIELYVFIQKRLIEYFFEPVKDVFLRYVNPEFGVGNLTNINDDVRAYIVLNIIPLYKLQTVELFTRALRSEAPTDYETAELDDADKFAAGLRITDNFSSKLLNTNPFDTRLIYNKRLGYSEQIGLSVTLEKK
;
A
#
# COMPACT_ATOMS: atom_id res chain seq x y z
N SER A 1 8.54 -17.63 2.19
CA SER A 1 7.63 -17.27 1.08
C SER A 1 7.43 -15.78 1.12
N THR A 2 7.52 -15.14 -0.05
CA THR A 2 7.31 -13.69 -0.22
C THR A 2 5.86 -13.45 -0.56
N ILE A 3 5.24 -12.43 0.04
CA ILE A 3 3.87 -12.01 -0.28
C ILE A 3 3.94 -10.65 -0.96
N GLN A 4 3.40 -10.58 -2.18
CA GLN A 4 3.04 -9.31 -2.78
C GLN A 4 1.68 -8.90 -2.18
N GLN A 5 1.63 -7.71 -1.61
CA GLN A 5 0.38 -7.20 -1.03
C GLN A 5 -0.62 -6.84 -2.15
N PRO A 6 -1.93 -6.66 -1.85
CA PRO A 6 -2.89 -6.31 -2.88
C PRO A 6 -2.56 -4.95 -3.51
N LEU A 7 -3.04 -4.78 -4.72
CA LEU A 7 -2.83 -3.60 -5.56
C LEU A 7 -3.22 -2.32 -4.83
N PHE A 8 -2.46 -1.25 -5.04
CA PHE A 8 -2.79 0.07 -4.51
C PHE A 8 -3.86 0.70 -5.39
N THR A 9 -5.02 0.98 -4.86
CA THR A 9 -6.06 1.74 -5.55
C THR A 9 -5.92 3.23 -5.33
N HIS A 10 -6.48 4.03 -6.24
CA HIS A 10 -6.61 5.46 -6.00
C HIS A 10 -7.36 5.67 -4.66
N GLY A 11 -6.71 6.34 -3.69
CA GLY A 11 -7.23 6.51 -2.33
C GLY A 11 -6.54 5.69 -1.23
N ASP A 12 -5.68 4.73 -1.58
CA ASP A 12 -4.88 3.96 -0.61
C ASP A 12 -3.60 4.69 -0.14
N PHE A 13 -3.24 5.74 -0.86
CA PHE A 13 -2.14 6.63 -0.54
C PHE A 13 -2.60 8.07 -0.72
N ILE A 14 -1.99 8.97 0.05
CA ILE A 14 -2.18 10.42 -0.11
C ILE A 14 -1.00 10.94 -0.92
N HIS A 15 -1.21 11.93 -1.77
CA HIS A 15 -0.13 12.57 -2.51
C HIS A 15 -0.10 14.09 -2.28
N LYS A 16 1.09 14.68 -2.44
CA LYS A 16 1.31 16.11 -2.60
C LYS A 16 2.24 16.31 -3.77
N GLU A 17 1.96 17.29 -4.60
CA GLU A 17 2.71 17.51 -5.84
C GLU A 17 3.00 19.00 -5.99
N ASP A 18 4.23 19.29 -6.41
CA ASP A 18 4.64 20.59 -6.95
C ASP A 18 5.35 20.38 -8.29
N ASP A 19 5.85 21.47 -8.88
CA ASP A 19 6.50 21.47 -10.20
C ASP A 19 7.75 20.57 -10.28
N THR A 20 8.34 20.22 -9.14
CA THR A 20 9.64 19.54 -9.04
C THR A 20 9.58 18.20 -8.33
N LYS A 21 8.50 17.90 -7.59
CA LYS A 21 8.40 16.64 -6.84
C LYS A 21 6.97 16.15 -6.62
N ILE A 22 6.86 14.85 -6.40
CA ILE A 22 5.67 14.17 -5.86
C ILE A 22 6.07 13.52 -4.54
N GLU A 23 5.31 13.82 -3.48
CA GLU A 23 5.37 13.13 -2.21
C GLU A 23 4.19 12.16 -2.12
N LEU A 24 4.48 10.87 -1.94
CA LEU A 24 3.48 9.82 -1.73
C LEU A 24 3.53 9.36 -0.27
N TYR A 25 2.38 9.28 0.36
CA TYR A 25 2.18 8.86 1.74
C TYR A 25 1.45 7.52 1.71
N VAL A 26 2.20 6.43 1.91
CA VAL A 26 1.76 5.06 1.62
C VAL A 26 1.48 4.32 2.93
N PHE A 27 0.22 3.98 3.17
CA PHE A 27 -0.27 3.37 4.42
C PHE A 27 -0.33 1.84 4.32
N ILE A 28 0.84 1.21 4.23
CA ILE A 28 1.00 -0.23 3.96
C ILE A 28 0.30 -1.07 5.03
N GLN A 29 0.42 -0.75 6.33
CA GLN A 29 -0.19 -1.60 7.36
C GLN A 29 -1.72 -1.66 7.22
N LYS A 30 -2.36 -0.54 6.85
CA LYS A 30 -3.81 -0.51 6.62
C LYS A 30 -4.21 -1.49 5.50
N ARG A 31 -3.46 -1.51 4.41
CA ARG A 31 -3.67 -2.45 3.29
C ARG A 31 -3.47 -3.90 3.68
N LEU A 32 -2.48 -4.19 4.55
CA LEU A 32 -2.30 -5.54 5.08
C LEU A 32 -3.46 -5.99 5.95
N ILE A 33 -4.02 -5.09 6.76
CA ILE A 33 -5.20 -5.39 7.56
C ILE A 33 -6.36 -5.76 6.63
N GLU A 34 -6.62 -4.96 5.60
CA GLU A 34 -7.68 -5.20 4.61
C GLU A 34 -7.46 -6.52 3.85
N TYR A 35 -6.22 -6.81 3.43
CA TYR A 35 -5.86 -8.05 2.74
C TYR A 35 -6.15 -9.30 3.57
N PHE A 36 -5.75 -9.29 4.85
CA PHE A 36 -5.96 -10.44 5.74
C PHE A 36 -7.36 -10.51 6.33
N PHE A 37 -8.19 -9.48 6.15
CA PHE A 37 -9.43 -9.33 6.90
C PHE A 37 -10.41 -10.47 6.67
N GLU A 38 -10.87 -10.66 5.44
CA GLU A 38 -11.86 -11.69 5.10
C GLU A 38 -11.39 -13.12 5.44
N PRO A 39 -10.18 -13.57 5.03
CA PRO A 39 -9.76 -14.95 5.35
C PRO A 39 -9.60 -15.20 6.85
N VAL A 40 -9.23 -14.19 7.64
CA VAL A 40 -9.13 -14.32 9.10
C VAL A 40 -10.52 -14.28 9.73
N LYS A 41 -11.40 -13.40 9.26
CA LYS A 41 -12.79 -13.29 9.72
C LYS A 41 -13.55 -14.60 9.53
N ASP A 42 -13.36 -15.27 8.38
CA ASP A 42 -13.98 -16.57 8.10
C ASP A 42 -13.55 -17.67 9.09
N VAL A 43 -12.33 -17.60 9.60
CA VAL A 43 -11.85 -18.49 10.66
C VAL A 43 -12.44 -18.07 12.01
N PHE A 44 -12.43 -16.78 12.33
CA PHE A 44 -13.01 -16.26 13.56
C PHE A 44 -14.49 -16.65 13.71
N LEU A 45 -15.31 -16.46 12.68
CA LEU A 45 -16.73 -16.82 12.71
C LEU A 45 -17.00 -18.31 12.93
N ARG A 46 -16.03 -19.20 12.65
CA ARG A 46 -16.15 -20.64 12.92
C ARG A 46 -15.90 -21.01 14.39
N TYR A 47 -15.13 -20.21 15.11
CA TYR A 47 -14.61 -20.59 16.44
C TYR A 47 -14.89 -19.59 17.55
N VAL A 48 -15.31 -18.37 17.22
CA VAL A 48 -15.56 -17.27 18.16
C VAL A 48 -17.02 -16.87 18.03
N ASN A 49 -17.78 -17.01 19.12
CA ASN A 49 -19.13 -16.47 19.20
C ASN A 49 -19.03 -14.93 19.37
N PRO A 50 -19.62 -14.12 18.47
CA PRO A 50 -19.60 -12.66 18.55
C PRO A 50 -20.05 -12.07 19.90
N GLU A 51 -20.89 -12.78 20.66
CA GLU A 51 -21.38 -12.35 21.98
C GLU A 51 -20.28 -12.28 23.06
N PHE A 52 -19.13 -12.92 22.84
CA PHE A 52 -17.97 -12.90 23.75
C PHE A 52 -16.80 -12.05 23.23
N GLY A 53 -17.01 -11.26 22.16
CA GLY A 53 -16.02 -10.33 21.60
C GLY A 53 -15.71 -9.15 22.53
N VAL A 54 -14.59 -8.46 22.29
CA VAL A 54 -14.16 -7.29 23.08
C VAL A 54 -14.44 -6.01 22.29
N GLY A 55 -15.32 -5.15 22.82
CA GLY A 55 -15.63 -3.87 22.18
C GLY A 55 -17.08 -3.81 21.69
N ASN A 56 -17.28 -3.72 20.37
CA ASN A 56 -18.63 -3.66 19.82
C ASN A 56 -19.29 -5.06 19.78
N LEU A 57 -20.08 -5.37 20.80
CA LEU A 57 -20.83 -6.64 20.95
C LEU A 57 -21.80 -6.98 19.79
N THR A 58 -21.93 -6.11 18.78
CA THR A 58 -22.78 -6.32 17.60
C THR A 58 -22.05 -6.86 16.37
N ASN A 59 -20.71 -6.80 16.31
CA ASN A 59 -19.94 -7.47 15.25
C ASN A 59 -18.47 -7.72 15.65
N ILE A 60 -17.90 -8.80 15.13
CA ILE A 60 -16.53 -9.28 15.44
C ILE A 60 -15.42 -8.54 14.65
N ASN A 61 -15.75 -7.49 13.90
CA ASN A 61 -14.80 -6.92 12.93
C ASN A 61 -13.65 -6.16 13.62
N ASP A 62 -13.87 -5.58 14.80
CA ASP A 62 -12.83 -4.97 15.63
C ASP A 62 -11.88 -6.03 16.21
N ASP A 63 -12.44 -7.12 16.74
CA ASP A 63 -11.66 -8.27 17.23
C ASP A 63 -10.76 -8.86 16.13
N VAL A 64 -11.29 -9.06 14.92
CA VAL A 64 -10.52 -9.58 13.78
C VAL A 64 -9.37 -8.63 13.42
N ARG A 65 -9.63 -7.31 13.36
CA ARG A 65 -8.57 -6.32 13.07
C ARG A 65 -7.50 -6.32 14.16
N ALA A 66 -7.91 -6.35 15.43
CA ALA A 66 -6.99 -6.42 16.56
C ALA A 66 -6.12 -7.68 16.48
N TYR A 67 -6.72 -8.83 16.17
CA TYR A 67 -5.98 -10.08 16.00
C TYR A 67 -4.96 -10.00 14.87
N ILE A 68 -5.33 -9.45 13.71
CA ILE A 68 -4.41 -9.26 12.58
C ILE A 68 -3.22 -8.38 12.99
N VAL A 69 -3.47 -7.26 13.65
CA VAL A 69 -2.42 -6.32 14.08
C VAL A 69 -1.50 -6.94 15.13
N LEU A 70 -2.04 -7.70 16.08
CA LEU A 70 -1.26 -8.23 17.21
C LEU A 70 -0.56 -9.56 16.90
N ASN A 71 -1.09 -10.37 15.98
CA ASN A 71 -0.63 -11.75 15.78
C ASN A 71 -0.15 -12.06 14.35
N ILE A 72 -0.67 -11.36 13.34
CA ILE A 72 -0.35 -11.66 11.93
C ILE A 72 0.69 -10.69 11.39
N ILE A 73 0.43 -9.38 11.47
CA ILE A 73 1.35 -8.34 10.98
C ILE A 73 2.77 -8.48 11.57
N PRO A 74 2.96 -8.78 12.88
CA PRO A 74 4.30 -8.89 13.46
C PRO A 74 5.15 -10.01 12.85
N LEU A 75 4.54 -10.98 12.17
CA LEU A 75 5.23 -12.08 11.46
C LEU A 75 5.86 -11.62 10.14
N TYR A 76 5.62 -10.38 9.70
CA TYR A 76 6.14 -9.84 8.46
C TYR A 76 7.06 -8.65 8.71
N LYS A 77 7.89 -8.36 7.72
CA LYS A 77 8.64 -7.10 7.59
C LYS A 77 8.50 -6.60 6.16
N LEU A 78 8.54 -5.27 6.01
CA LEU A 78 8.62 -4.64 4.70
C LEU A 78 9.97 -4.99 4.06
N GLN A 79 9.93 -5.64 2.90
CA GLN A 79 11.15 -6.01 2.16
C GLN A 79 11.52 -4.92 1.16
N THR A 80 10.60 -4.57 0.26
CA THR A 80 10.79 -3.53 -0.75
C THR A 80 9.53 -2.71 -0.98
N VAL A 81 9.74 -1.47 -1.40
CA VAL A 81 8.73 -0.60 -2.00
C VAL A 81 9.29 -0.15 -3.33
N GLU A 82 8.64 -0.55 -4.41
CA GLU A 82 9.03 -0.23 -5.77
C GLU A 82 8.11 0.86 -6.30
N LEU A 83 8.72 1.91 -6.83
CA LEU A 83 8.03 2.98 -7.53
C LEU A 83 8.17 2.77 -9.03
N PHE A 84 7.05 2.71 -9.72
CA PHE A 84 6.97 2.65 -11.17
C PHE A 84 6.59 4.04 -11.68
N THR A 85 7.29 4.55 -12.69
CA THR A 85 6.94 5.81 -13.30
C THR A 85 6.96 5.76 -14.82
N ARG A 86 6.14 6.61 -15.43
CA ARG A 86 6.22 6.97 -16.85
C ARG A 86 6.02 8.47 -16.99
N ALA A 87 7.08 9.17 -17.36
CA ALA A 87 7.02 10.60 -17.64
C ALA A 87 6.48 10.85 -19.06
N LEU A 88 5.52 11.75 -19.18
CA LEU A 88 4.91 12.18 -20.44
C LEU A 88 5.12 13.69 -20.59
N ARG A 89 5.60 14.14 -21.76
CA ARG A 89 5.83 15.56 -22.01
C ARG A 89 4.50 16.28 -22.22
N SER A 90 3.92 16.75 -21.12
CA SER A 90 2.57 17.31 -21.04
C SER A 90 2.44 18.13 -19.74
N GLU A 91 1.50 19.08 -19.73
CA GLU A 91 1.08 19.81 -18.52
C GLU A 91 -0.16 19.18 -17.87
N ALA A 92 -0.51 17.95 -18.26
CA ALA A 92 -1.61 17.22 -17.63
C ALA A 92 -1.32 16.91 -16.15
N PRO A 93 -2.35 16.72 -15.31
CA PRO A 93 -2.18 16.19 -13.97
C PRO A 93 -1.47 14.82 -13.98
N THR A 94 -0.79 14.50 -12.89
CA THR A 94 -0.23 13.16 -12.69
C THR A 94 -1.37 12.13 -12.63
N ASP A 95 -1.18 11.02 -13.35
CA ASP A 95 -2.08 9.89 -13.40
C ASP A 95 -1.67 8.87 -12.32
N TYR A 96 -2.63 8.55 -11.44
CA TYR A 96 -2.44 7.62 -10.33
C TYR A 96 -3.24 6.32 -10.51
N GLU A 97 -4.00 6.17 -11.60
CA GLU A 97 -4.80 4.97 -11.88
C GLU A 97 -3.91 3.76 -12.15
N THR A 98 -2.69 3.98 -12.65
CA THR A 98 -1.66 2.93 -12.79
C THR A 98 -1.17 2.36 -11.45
N ALA A 99 -1.56 3.02 -10.35
CA ALA A 99 -1.73 2.49 -8.98
C ALA A 99 -2.14 1.01 -8.96
N GLU A 100 -3.25 0.77 -9.66
CA GLU A 100 -4.11 -0.40 -9.54
C GLU A 100 -3.64 -1.57 -10.37
N LEU A 101 -2.67 -1.35 -11.25
CA LEU A 101 -2.18 -2.38 -12.16
C LEU A 101 -1.23 -3.32 -11.42
N ASP A 102 -1.29 -4.61 -11.75
CA ASP A 102 -0.21 -5.51 -11.36
C ASP A 102 1.10 -5.16 -12.07
N ASP A 103 2.21 -5.77 -11.66
CA ASP A 103 3.51 -5.39 -12.21
C ASP A 103 3.62 -5.66 -13.71
N ALA A 104 2.99 -6.73 -14.20
CA ALA A 104 2.99 -7.06 -15.61
C ALA A 104 2.23 -6.00 -16.42
N ASP A 105 1.07 -5.58 -15.94
CA ASP A 105 0.24 -4.56 -16.55
C ASP A 105 0.88 -3.16 -16.46
N LYS A 106 1.59 -2.84 -15.36
CA LYS A 106 2.41 -1.62 -15.27
C LYS A 106 3.48 -1.58 -16.36
N PHE A 107 4.19 -2.69 -16.57
CA PHE A 107 5.18 -2.78 -17.65
C PHE A 107 4.53 -2.70 -19.04
N ALA A 108 3.38 -3.34 -19.24
CA ALA A 108 2.62 -3.28 -20.50
C ALA A 108 2.11 -1.84 -20.80
N ALA A 109 1.70 -1.11 -19.77
CA ALA A 109 1.36 0.31 -19.83
C ALA A 109 2.60 1.23 -20.02
N GLY A 110 3.80 0.67 -20.08
CA GLY A 110 5.05 1.38 -20.37
C GLY A 110 5.72 2.04 -19.16
N LEU A 111 5.26 1.75 -17.94
CA LEU A 111 5.93 2.20 -16.72
C LEU A 111 7.22 1.42 -16.51
N ARG A 112 8.16 2.04 -15.79
CA ARG A 112 9.44 1.44 -15.41
C ARG A 112 9.69 1.67 -13.92
N ILE A 113 10.33 0.70 -13.29
CA ILE A 113 10.86 0.87 -11.93
C ILE A 113 11.88 2.02 -11.98
N THR A 114 11.81 2.93 -11.01
CA THR A 114 12.71 4.07 -10.91
C THR A 114 13.42 4.08 -9.57
N ASP A 115 14.69 4.44 -9.57
CA ASP A 115 15.47 4.74 -8.35
C ASP A 115 15.49 6.25 -8.06
N ASN A 116 14.83 7.08 -8.88
CA ASN A 116 14.78 8.54 -8.71
C ASN A 116 13.76 8.96 -7.63
N PHE A 117 13.77 8.26 -6.50
CA PHE A 117 12.97 8.60 -5.34
C PHE A 117 13.77 8.34 -4.06
N SER A 118 13.32 8.95 -2.98
CA SER A 118 13.78 8.61 -1.62
C SER A 118 12.62 8.13 -0.79
N SER A 119 12.88 7.24 0.17
CA SER A 119 11.87 6.73 1.11
C SER A 119 12.23 7.07 2.55
N LYS A 120 11.23 7.40 3.37
CA LYS A 120 11.38 7.58 4.82
C LYS A 120 10.20 6.96 5.53
N LEU A 121 10.39 6.47 6.76
CA LEU A 121 9.26 6.09 7.61
C LEU A 121 8.30 7.27 7.77
N LEU A 122 7.01 6.99 7.60
CA LEU A 122 5.97 8.00 7.71
C LEU A 122 5.62 8.30 9.17
N ASN A 123 5.59 7.26 10.00
CA ASN A 123 5.28 7.33 11.42
C ASN A 123 6.04 6.21 12.17
N THR A 124 5.64 5.90 13.42
CA THR A 124 6.29 4.84 14.22
C THR A 124 6.02 3.42 13.71
N ASN A 125 5.04 3.24 12.83
CA ASN A 125 4.75 2.00 12.12
C ASN A 125 5.88 1.69 11.11
N PRO A 126 6.52 0.52 11.22
CA PRO A 126 7.63 0.15 10.33
C PRO A 126 7.21 -0.15 8.88
N PHE A 127 5.90 -0.25 8.59
CA PHE A 127 5.39 -0.49 7.25
C PHE A 127 5.06 0.80 6.51
N ASP A 128 4.58 1.85 7.19
CA ASP A 128 4.12 3.05 6.51
C ASP A 128 5.30 3.91 6.04
N THR A 129 5.30 4.25 4.76
CA THR A 129 6.41 4.95 4.12
C THR A 129 5.96 6.21 3.42
N ARG A 130 6.81 7.23 3.46
CA ARG A 130 6.73 8.40 2.61
C ARG A 130 7.76 8.29 1.51
N LEU A 131 7.32 8.33 0.26
CA LEU A 131 8.17 8.37 -0.92
C LEU A 131 8.25 9.80 -1.45
N ILE A 132 9.42 10.24 -1.89
CA ILE A 132 9.65 11.55 -2.51
C ILE A 132 10.30 11.30 -3.86
N TYR A 133 9.53 11.49 -4.93
CA TYR A 133 9.97 11.33 -6.32
C TYR A 133 10.27 12.71 -6.92
N ASN A 134 11.40 12.83 -7.62
CA ASN A 134 11.78 14.08 -8.29
C ASN A 134 11.21 14.11 -9.72
N LYS A 135 10.31 15.05 -9.98
CA LYS A 135 9.71 15.29 -11.29
C LYS A 135 10.63 16.09 -12.19
N ARG A 136 10.37 16.01 -13.49
CA ARG A 136 10.92 16.93 -14.49
C ARG A 136 9.91 18.02 -14.81
N LEU A 137 10.37 19.26 -14.84
CA LEU A 137 9.52 20.40 -15.21
C LEU A 137 8.94 20.21 -16.62
N GLY A 138 7.64 20.47 -16.79
CA GLY A 138 6.93 20.31 -18.07
C GLY A 138 6.60 18.86 -18.44
N TYR A 139 6.63 17.95 -17.46
CA TYR A 139 6.18 16.57 -17.60
C TYR A 139 5.06 16.26 -16.61
N SER A 140 4.07 15.53 -17.11
CA SER A 140 3.11 14.78 -16.29
C SER A 140 3.69 13.39 -16.03
N GLU A 141 3.29 12.78 -14.92
CA GLU A 141 3.76 11.44 -14.56
C GLU A 141 2.58 10.47 -14.58
N GLN A 142 2.85 9.19 -14.85
CA GLN A 142 2.00 8.10 -14.41
C GLN A 142 2.73 7.36 -13.30
N ILE A 143 2.05 7.06 -12.21
CA ILE A 143 2.64 6.49 -11.00
C ILE A 143 2.06 5.12 -10.72
N GLY A 144 2.94 4.13 -10.54
CA GLY A 144 2.60 2.79 -10.06
C GLY A 144 3.38 2.46 -8.78
N LEU A 145 2.80 1.63 -7.92
CA LEU A 145 3.41 1.21 -6.66
C LEU A 145 3.32 -0.30 -6.50
N SER A 146 4.40 -0.88 -6.00
CA SER A 146 4.45 -2.29 -5.61
C SER A 146 5.20 -2.45 -4.30
N VAL A 147 4.73 -3.38 -3.48
CA VAL A 147 5.30 -3.62 -2.16
C VAL A 147 5.44 -5.11 -1.95
N THR A 148 6.61 -5.47 -1.47
CA THR A 148 6.98 -6.85 -1.18
C THR A 148 7.16 -7.01 0.31
N LEU A 149 6.50 -8.02 0.87
CA LEU A 149 6.67 -8.42 2.25
C LEU A 149 7.46 -9.72 2.37
N GLU A 150 8.32 -9.77 3.38
CA GLU A 150 9.04 -10.96 3.78
C GLU A 150 8.52 -11.44 5.13
N LYS A 151 8.23 -12.75 5.24
CA LYS A 151 7.93 -13.38 6.53
C LYS A 151 9.22 -13.49 7.35
N LYS A 152 9.14 -13.10 8.63
CA LYS A 152 10.25 -13.22 9.60
C LYS A 152 10.54 -14.66 9.96
#